data_AF-A0A970ESQ8-F1
#
_entry.id   AF-A0A970ESQ8-F1
#
_cell.length_a   1.000
_cell.length_b   1.000
_cell.length_c   1.000
_cell.angle_alpha   90.00
_cell.angle_beta   90.00
_cell.angle_gamma   90.00
#
_symmetry.space_group_name_H-M   'P 1'
#
loop_
_entity.id
_entity.type
_entity.pdbx_description
1 polymer ?
#
loop_
_entity_poly.entity_id
_entity_poly.type
_entity_poly.pdbx_seq_one_letter_code
_entity_poly.pdbx_strand_id
1 'polypeptide(L)'
;MAKVAKVPIIMQMEAVECGAASLAMIMAYHGKWIPLEQLRQECGVSRDGSKAKNLVMVARAYGLKAQGYRKEPEGLRSIPLPAIIHWNFNHFVVLNGFKKDKAVLNDPARGRVEVSLEEFDESFTGVVLCFEKTEAFVPSGKPRSVWEFAKNRLRGTGTAFAFVVLTGLLITGIGLVLPMFSRIFMDRILGGKNPEWLGPLLGALAVTLVFQFLVSAIQALYWLKIEGKLAIEANASFMWHVLRLPVGFFVQRSVGDVASRQASNERIAATLIGQLAPTFLNIVLLAAYLAIMLRYNAGLSLIGVGAAVLNIIVMRIVSQKRVNMSRVLMRDSGKLGGGECPASLPPQLVLLRR
;
A
#
# COMPACT_ATOMS: atom_id res chain seq x y z
N MET A 1 -9.44 -23.35 -23.77
CA MET A 1 -8.68 -22.18 -23.28
C MET A 1 -8.32 -22.42 -21.82
N ALA A 2 -7.04 -22.50 -21.48
CA ALA A 2 -6.62 -22.77 -20.09
C ALA A 2 -7.17 -21.68 -19.16
N LYS A 3 -7.94 -22.08 -18.15
CA LYS A 3 -8.62 -21.17 -17.21
C LYS A 3 -7.57 -20.60 -16.25
N VAL A 4 -7.27 -19.30 -16.36
CA VAL A 4 -6.38 -18.62 -15.41
C VAL A 4 -7.01 -18.61 -14.03
N ALA A 5 -6.33 -19.20 -13.05
CA ALA A 5 -6.79 -19.26 -11.67
C ALA A 5 -6.88 -17.85 -11.07
N LYS A 6 -7.98 -17.54 -10.38
CA LYS A 6 -8.15 -16.30 -9.63
C LYS A 6 -7.56 -16.48 -8.23
N VAL A 7 -6.25 -16.32 -8.11
CA VAL A 7 -5.54 -16.45 -6.85
C VAL A 7 -5.48 -15.09 -6.13
N PRO A 8 -5.86 -15.02 -4.84
CA PRO A 8 -5.66 -13.82 -4.02
C PRO A 8 -4.18 -13.42 -3.94
N ILE A 9 -3.89 -12.13 -3.99
CA ILE A 9 -2.52 -11.62 -3.89
C ILE A 9 -2.24 -11.32 -2.42
N ILE A 10 -1.17 -11.92 -1.90
CA ILE A 10 -0.64 -11.62 -0.57
C ILE A 10 0.76 -11.06 -0.76
N MET A 11 0.93 -9.77 -0.49
CA MET A 11 2.22 -9.10 -0.64
C MET A 11 3.17 -9.55 0.48
N GLN A 12 4.45 -9.73 0.14
CA GLN A 12 5.48 -9.97 1.15
C GLN A 12 5.74 -8.69 1.95
N MET A 13 5.90 -8.83 3.25
CA MET A 13 6.33 -7.81 4.20
C MET A 13 7.86 -7.76 4.34
N GLU A 14 8.55 -8.88 4.12
CA GLU A 14 10.01 -9.03 4.20
C GLU A 14 10.58 -9.53 2.85
N ALA A 15 11.84 -9.22 2.54
CA ALA A 15 12.44 -9.61 1.25
C ALA A 15 12.61 -11.14 1.08
N VAL A 16 12.76 -11.85 2.20
CA VAL A 16 13.13 -13.28 2.24
C VAL A 16 11.95 -14.24 2.37
N GLU A 17 10.71 -13.74 2.46
CA GLU A 17 9.52 -14.56 2.71
C GLU A 17 8.67 -14.84 1.46
N CYS A 18 9.20 -14.61 0.26
CA CYS A 18 8.50 -14.83 -1.02
C CYS A 18 7.89 -16.23 -1.14
N GLY A 19 8.57 -17.26 -0.63
CA GLY A 19 8.08 -18.63 -0.59
C GLY A 19 6.89 -18.82 0.36
N ALA A 20 6.97 -18.29 1.58
CA ALA A 20 5.88 -18.34 2.55
C ALA A 20 4.65 -17.54 2.07
N ALA A 21 4.87 -16.38 1.44
CA ALA A 21 3.81 -15.58 0.83
C ALA A 21 3.15 -16.30 -0.35
N SER A 22 3.94 -16.95 -1.22
CA SER A 22 3.42 -17.77 -2.32
C SER A 22 2.59 -18.95 -1.81
N LEU A 23 3.03 -19.62 -0.74
CA LEU A 23 2.25 -20.68 -0.10
C LEU A 23 0.96 -20.15 0.53
N ALA A 24 1.00 -18.98 1.16
CA ALA A 24 -0.18 -18.32 1.69
C ALA A 24 -1.22 -18.04 0.60
N MET A 25 -0.79 -17.61 -0.60
CA MET A 25 -1.68 -17.39 -1.75
C MET A 25 -2.35 -18.69 -2.21
N ILE A 26 -1.61 -19.79 -2.28
CA ILE A 26 -2.16 -21.12 -2.63
C ILE A 26 -3.17 -21.59 -1.58
N MET A 27 -2.85 -21.44 -0.29
CA MET A 27 -3.76 -21.76 0.82
C MET A 27 -5.06 -20.93 0.71
N ALA A 28 -4.92 -19.62 0.47
CA ALA A 28 -6.04 -18.71 0.32
C ALA A 28 -6.91 -19.04 -0.92
N TYR A 29 -6.29 -19.44 -2.04
CA TYR A 29 -7.00 -19.93 -3.22
C TYR A 29 -7.86 -21.17 -2.90
N HIS A 30 -7.36 -22.04 -2.02
CA HIS A 30 -8.10 -23.20 -1.55
C HIS A 30 -9.09 -22.90 -0.41
N GLY A 31 -9.15 -21.65 0.08
CA GLY A 31 -10.11 -21.19 1.08
C GLY A 31 -9.58 -21.21 2.52
N LYS A 32 -8.27 -21.35 2.72
CA LYS A 32 -7.63 -21.30 4.04
C LYS A 32 -6.75 -20.06 4.16
N TRP A 33 -7.14 -19.13 5.04
CA TRP A 33 -6.44 -17.88 5.30
C TRP A 33 -5.61 -18.01 6.57
N ILE A 34 -4.29 -18.05 6.41
CA ILE A 34 -3.33 -18.17 7.50
C ILE A 34 -2.51 -16.88 7.55
N PRO A 35 -2.26 -16.28 8.74
CA PRO A 35 -1.37 -15.14 8.87
C PRO A 35 0.01 -15.44 8.29
N LEU A 36 0.58 -14.50 7.55
CA LEU A 36 1.89 -14.68 6.91
C LEU A 36 2.98 -14.91 7.96
N GLU A 37 2.87 -14.27 9.12
CA GLU A 37 3.82 -14.42 10.22
C GLU A 37 3.89 -15.87 10.73
N GLN A 38 2.74 -16.57 10.76
CA GLN A 38 2.67 -17.96 11.16
C GLN A 38 3.31 -18.86 10.10
N LEU A 39 2.94 -18.69 8.83
CA LEU A 39 3.53 -19.46 7.72
C LEU A 39 5.04 -19.22 7.61
N ARG A 40 5.51 -18.01 7.90
CA ARG A 40 6.94 -17.68 7.92
C ARG A 40 7.69 -18.49 8.98
N GLN A 41 7.13 -18.62 10.18
CA GLN A 41 7.73 -19.44 11.25
C GLN A 41 7.72 -20.93 10.88
N GLU A 42 6.59 -21.43 10.39
CA GLU A 42 6.41 -22.85 10.06
C GLU A 42 7.22 -23.29 8.84
N CYS A 43 7.38 -22.41 7.84
CA CYS A 43 8.26 -22.65 6.69
C CYS A 43 9.75 -22.53 7.05
N GLY A 44 10.08 -22.09 8.27
CA GLY A 44 11.46 -21.91 8.72
C GLY A 44 12.22 -20.90 7.86
N VAL A 45 11.58 -19.77 7.52
CA VAL A 45 12.22 -18.72 6.72
C VAL A 45 13.42 -18.18 7.48
N SER A 46 14.60 -18.29 6.86
CA SER A 46 15.86 -17.75 7.39
C SER A 46 16.27 -16.49 6.61
N ARG A 47 17.44 -15.95 6.95
CA ARG A 47 18.06 -14.86 6.18
C ARG A 47 18.38 -15.24 4.73
N ASP A 48 18.52 -16.54 4.45
CA ASP A 48 18.79 -17.07 3.11
C ASP A 48 17.51 -17.38 2.32
N GLY A 49 16.33 -17.08 2.88
CA GLY A 49 15.03 -17.32 2.24
C GLY A 49 14.34 -18.61 2.65
N SER A 50 13.37 -19.02 1.82
CA SER A 50 12.54 -20.21 2.04
C SER A 50 13.00 -21.37 1.15
N LYS A 51 13.20 -22.56 1.72
CA LYS A 51 13.51 -23.76 0.92
C LYS A 51 12.24 -24.39 0.36
N ALA A 52 12.26 -24.81 -0.91
CA ALA A 52 11.13 -25.49 -1.56
C ALA A 52 10.65 -26.73 -0.80
N LYS A 53 11.58 -27.50 -0.20
CA LYS A 53 11.26 -28.65 0.66
C LYS A 53 10.37 -28.27 1.84
N ASN A 54 10.66 -27.14 2.51
CA ASN A 54 9.89 -26.69 3.66
C ASN A 54 8.48 -26.27 3.24
N LEU A 55 8.34 -25.59 2.09
CA LEU A 55 7.03 -25.22 1.55
C LEU A 55 6.14 -26.46 1.31
N VAL A 56 6.72 -27.51 0.72
CA VAL A 56 6.00 -28.79 0.50
C VAL A 56 5.64 -29.46 1.82
N MET A 57 6.55 -29.49 2.79
CA MET A 57 6.30 -30.06 4.12
C MET A 57 5.16 -29.35 4.85
N VAL A 58 5.21 -28.02 4.90
CA VAL A 58 4.17 -27.20 5.57
C VAL A 58 2.83 -27.36 4.83
N ALA A 59 2.83 -27.33 3.50
CA ALA A 59 1.61 -27.56 2.73
C ALA A 59 0.94 -28.90 3.07
N ARG A 60 1.73 -29.96 3.20
CA ARG A 60 1.26 -31.29 3.62
C ARG A 60 0.73 -31.31 5.05
N ALA A 61 1.40 -30.62 5.98
CA ALA A 61 0.93 -30.48 7.36
C ALA A 61 -0.46 -29.82 7.44
N TYR A 62 -0.80 -28.96 6.48
CA TYR A 62 -2.13 -28.33 6.36
C TYR A 62 -3.14 -29.12 5.54
N GLY A 63 -2.83 -30.36 5.12
CA GLY A 63 -3.73 -31.22 4.37
C GLY A 63 -3.74 -30.98 2.86
N LEU A 64 -2.76 -30.27 2.29
CA LEU A 64 -2.57 -30.24 0.83
C LEU A 64 -1.67 -31.38 0.38
N LYS A 65 -2.02 -32.03 -0.73
CA LYS A 65 -1.10 -32.89 -1.47
C LYS A 65 -0.16 -31.97 -2.24
N ALA A 66 1.08 -31.86 -1.77
CA ALA A 66 2.10 -31.03 -2.37
C ALA A 66 3.24 -31.89 -2.95
N GLN A 67 3.64 -31.63 -4.19
CA GLN A 67 4.75 -32.31 -4.86
C GLN A 67 5.59 -31.31 -5.65
N GLY A 68 6.92 -31.47 -5.58
CA GLY A 68 7.86 -30.69 -6.37
C GLY A 68 8.32 -31.49 -7.59
N TYR A 69 8.35 -30.84 -8.75
CA TYR A 69 8.81 -31.41 -10.00
C TYR A 69 9.88 -30.51 -10.63
N ARG A 70 10.71 -31.14 -11.46
CA ARG A 70 11.54 -30.44 -12.43
C ARG A 70 10.87 -30.58 -13.80
N LYS A 71 10.50 -29.46 -14.43
CA LYS A 71 9.85 -29.44 -15.74
C LYS A 71 10.43 -28.33 -16.60
N GLU A 72 10.36 -28.52 -17.91
CA GLU A 72 10.58 -27.48 -18.90
C GLU A 72 9.32 -26.61 -19.07
N PRO A 73 9.45 -25.37 -19.58
CA PRO A 73 8.34 -24.44 -19.74
C PRO A 73 7.14 -25.00 -20.51
N GLU A 74 7.34 -25.82 -21.55
CA GLU A 74 6.22 -26.42 -22.30
C GLU A 74 5.41 -27.38 -21.42
N GLY A 75 6.09 -28.10 -20.52
CA GLY A 75 5.49 -29.04 -19.58
C GLY A 75 4.65 -28.41 -18.47
N LEU A 76 4.67 -27.08 -18.33
CA LEU A 76 3.85 -26.34 -17.36
C LEU A 76 2.40 -26.13 -17.82
N ARG A 77 2.10 -26.32 -19.10
CA ARG A 77 0.71 -26.21 -19.59
C ARG A 77 -0.15 -27.41 -19.17
N SER A 78 0.48 -28.54 -18.81
CA SER A 78 -0.17 -29.79 -18.42
C SER A 78 -0.21 -30.05 -16.91
N ILE A 79 0.31 -29.14 -16.08
CA ILE A 79 0.26 -29.28 -14.61
C ILE A 79 -1.03 -28.70 -14.03
N PRO A 80 -1.45 -29.16 -12.83
CA PRO A 80 -2.50 -28.49 -12.08
C PRO A 80 -2.07 -27.08 -11.68
N LEU A 81 -2.96 -26.12 -11.88
CA LEU A 81 -2.79 -24.70 -11.53
C LEU A 81 -3.79 -24.30 -10.45
N PRO A 82 -3.44 -23.36 -9.54
CA PRO A 82 -2.19 -22.61 -9.48
C PRO A 82 -1.01 -23.41 -8.90
N ALA A 83 0.20 -23.06 -9.30
CA ALA A 83 1.44 -23.71 -8.86
C ALA A 83 2.47 -22.66 -8.41
N ILE A 84 3.39 -23.02 -7.50
CA ILE A 84 4.51 -22.15 -7.14
C ILE A 84 5.70 -22.51 -8.02
N ILE A 85 6.30 -21.53 -8.68
CA ILE A 85 7.50 -21.72 -9.49
C ILE A 85 8.68 -20.94 -8.90
N HIS A 86 9.88 -21.43 -9.14
CA HIS A 86 11.11 -20.73 -8.78
C HIS A 86 11.61 -19.89 -9.96
N TRP A 87 11.86 -18.62 -9.69
CA TRP A 87 12.05 -17.55 -10.65
C TRP A 87 13.40 -16.85 -10.43
N ASN A 88 14.17 -16.61 -11.50
CA ASN A 88 15.47 -15.92 -11.48
C ASN A 88 16.49 -16.43 -10.44
N PHE A 89 16.40 -17.73 -10.08
CA PHE A 89 17.25 -18.40 -9.09
C PHE A 89 17.24 -17.81 -7.67
N ASN A 90 16.38 -16.84 -7.37
CA ASN A 90 16.37 -16.16 -6.08
C ASN A 90 14.97 -15.83 -5.54
N HIS A 91 13.90 -16.22 -6.26
CA HIS A 91 12.55 -15.79 -5.93
C HIS A 91 11.50 -16.87 -6.17
N PHE A 92 10.41 -16.87 -5.39
CA PHE A 92 9.26 -17.74 -5.60
C PHE A 92 8.05 -16.90 -6.01
N VAL A 93 7.36 -17.34 -7.07
CA VAL A 93 6.15 -16.69 -7.58
C VAL A 93 5.06 -17.74 -7.85
N VAL A 94 3.80 -17.32 -7.86
CA VAL A 94 2.66 -18.20 -8.14
C VAL A 94 2.26 -18.07 -9.60
N LEU A 95 2.31 -19.18 -10.34
CA LEU A 95 1.78 -19.31 -11.69
C LEU A 95 0.27 -19.56 -11.64
N ASN A 96 -0.50 -18.60 -12.14
CA ASN A 96 -1.96 -18.69 -12.21
C ASN A 96 -2.45 -19.33 -13.51
N GLY A 97 -1.63 -19.28 -14.57
CA GLY A 97 -1.89 -19.89 -15.87
C GLY A 97 -1.41 -19.05 -17.04
N PHE A 98 -1.78 -19.47 -18.24
CA PHE A 98 -1.36 -18.85 -19.50
C PHE A 98 -2.54 -18.20 -20.21
N LYS A 99 -2.33 -17.00 -20.76
CA LYS A 99 -3.32 -16.25 -21.52
C LYS A 99 -2.69 -15.80 -22.85
N LYS A 100 -3.13 -16.40 -23.96
CA LYS A 100 -2.52 -16.23 -25.28
C LYS A 100 -1.01 -16.54 -25.18
N ASP A 101 -0.15 -15.57 -25.45
CA ASP A 101 1.32 -15.67 -25.39
C ASP A 101 1.91 -14.99 -24.15
N LYS A 102 1.17 -14.99 -23.05
CA LYS A 102 1.63 -14.44 -21.77
C LYS A 102 1.39 -15.41 -20.61
N ALA A 103 2.35 -15.50 -19.71
CA ALA A 103 2.18 -16.16 -18.42
C ALA A 103 1.64 -15.16 -17.40
N VAL A 104 0.59 -15.55 -16.67
CA VAL A 104 -0.01 -14.74 -15.60
C VAL A 104 0.55 -15.21 -14.27
N LEU A 105 1.31 -14.34 -13.62
CA LEU A 105 2.00 -14.61 -12.36
C LEU A 105 1.45 -13.71 -11.25
N ASN A 106 1.42 -14.23 -10.03
CA ASN A 106 1.35 -13.42 -8.83
C ASN A 106 2.73 -13.44 -8.17
N ASP A 107 3.38 -12.29 -8.21
CA ASP A 107 4.66 -12.05 -7.56
C ASP A 107 4.40 -11.45 -6.16
N PRO A 108 4.86 -12.07 -5.05
CA PRO A 108 4.73 -11.51 -3.71
C PRO A 108 5.29 -10.09 -3.55
N ALA A 109 6.27 -9.68 -4.36
CA ALA A 109 6.89 -8.35 -4.32
C ALA A 109 6.17 -7.33 -5.21
N ARG A 110 5.65 -7.75 -6.36
CA ARG A 110 5.13 -6.85 -7.41
C ARG A 110 3.61 -6.91 -7.59
N GLY A 111 2.95 -7.89 -6.99
CA GLY A 111 1.55 -8.23 -7.19
C GLY A 111 1.34 -9.03 -8.48
N ARG A 112 0.18 -8.87 -9.13
CA ARG A 112 -0.13 -9.59 -10.37
C ARG A 112 0.65 -9.00 -11.56
N VAL A 113 1.39 -9.86 -12.25
CA VAL A 113 2.23 -9.52 -13.41
C VAL A 113 1.87 -10.43 -14.58
N GLU A 114 1.87 -9.89 -15.79
CA GLU A 114 1.81 -10.67 -17.03
C GLU A 114 3.16 -10.53 -17.74
N VAL A 115 3.83 -11.65 -18.01
CA VAL A 115 5.15 -11.71 -18.67
C VAL A 115 5.02 -12.39 -20.04
N SER A 116 5.88 -12.02 -21.00
CA SER A 116 5.94 -12.72 -22.29
C SER A 116 6.45 -14.15 -22.09
N LEU A 117 6.21 -15.04 -23.06
CA LEU A 117 6.76 -16.40 -23.00
C LEU A 117 8.29 -16.40 -23.07
N GLU A 118 8.91 -15.45 -23.75
CA GLU A 118 10.37 -15.28 -23.81
C GLU A 118 10.96 -14.94 -22.43
N GLU A 119 10.42 -13.91 -21.76
CA GLU A 119 10.87 -13.55 -20.40
C GLU A 119 10.58 -14.67 -19.41
N PHE A 120 9.50 -15.44 -19.62
CA PHE A 120 9.17 -16.60 -18.83
C PHE A 120 10.20 -17.73 -18.98
N ASP A 121 10.62 -18.02 -20.20
CA ASP A 121 11.60 -19.06 -20.48
C ASP A 121 12.97 -18.72 -19.88
N GLU A 122 13.44 -17.48 -20.05
CA GLU A 122 14.71 -17.02 -19.48
C GLU A 122 14.72 -17.03 -17.94
N SER A 123 13.59 -16.70 -17.32
CA SER A 123 13.50 -16.52 -15.86
C SER A 123 13.12 -17.79 -15.11
N PHE A 124 12.50 -18.77 -15.78
CA PHE A 124 12.02 -19.99 -15.13
C PHE A 124 13.15 -20.99 -14.93
N THR A 125 13.41 -21.34 -13.67
CA THR A 125 14.55 -22.21 -13.30
C THR A 125 14.28 -23.71 -13.46
N GLY A 126 13.07 -24.09 -13.88
CA GLY A 126 12.66 -25.48 -14.03
C GLY A 126 12.02 -26.11 -12.78
N VAL A 127 12.05 -25.45 -11.62
CA VAL A 127 11.46 -25.98 -10.38
C VAL A 127 10.01 -25.50 -10.22
N VAL A 128 9.08 -26.45 -10.10
CA VAL A 128 7.65 -26.18 -9.87
C VAL A 128 7.10 -27.02 -8.73
N LEU A 129 6.26 -26.41 -7.89
CA LEU A 129 5.55 -27.04 -6.80
C LEU A 129 4.05 -27.01 -7.11
N CYS A 130 3.45 -28.19 -7.21
CA CYS A 130 2.03 -28.37 -7.46
C CYS A 130 1.30 -28.71 -6.17
N PHE A 131 0.07 -28.23 -6.05
CA PHE A 131 -0.76 -28.39 -4.86
C PHE A 131 -2.17 -28.84 -5.24
N GLU A 132 -2.67 -29.86 -4.53
CA GLU A 132 -4.03 -30.36 -4.66
C GLU A 132 -4.67 -30.46 -3.27
N LYS A 133 -5.97 -30.18 -3.18
CA LYS A 133 -6.73 -30.40 -1.94
C LYS A 133 -6.84 -31.90 -1.67
N THR A 134 -6.64 -32.30 -0.43
CA THR A 134 -7.04 -33.62 0.06
C THR A 134 -8.28 -33.51 0.94
N GLU A 135 -8.87 -34.64 1.30
CA GLU A 135 -10.00 -34.69 2.24
C GLU A 135 -9.65 -34.14 3.63
N ALA A 136 -8.36 -34.18 4.03
CA ALA A 136 -7.88 -33.60 5.27
C ALA A 136 -7.77 -32.06 5.24
N PHE A 137 -7.94 -31.42 4.07
CA PHE A 137 -7.86 -29.97 3.95
C PHE A 137 -9.15 -29.30 4.46
N VAL A 138 -9.07 -28.69 5.64
CA VAL A 138 -10.17 -27.90 6.21
C VAL A 138 -9.98 -26.41 5.89
N PRO A 139 -10.87 -25.79 5.08
CA PRO A 139 -10.90 -24.34 4.89
C PRO A 139 -11.14 -23.62 6.22
N SER A 140 -10.36 -22.59 6.51
CA SER A 140 -10.46 -21.84 7.76
C SER A 140 -9.93 -20.41 7.62
N GLY A 141 -10.39 -19.51 8.47
CA GLY A 141 -9.98 -18.10 8.43
C GLY A 141 -10.72 -17.27 7.39
N LYS A 142 -10.52 -15.96 7.44
CA LYS A 142 -11.09 -14.97 6.52
C LYS A 142 -10.01 -13.95 6.15
N PRO A 143 -10.07 -13.33 4.97
CA PRO A 143 -9.19 -12.20 4.67
C PRO A 143 -9.35 -11.13 5.75
N ARG A 144 -8.24 -10.62 6.28
CA ARG A 144 -8.29 -9.56 7.30
C ARG A 144 -8.99 -8.34 6.71
N SER A 145 -10.09 -7.93 7.32
CA SER A 145 -10.82 -6.72 6.92
C SER A 145 -10.07 -5.50 7.43
N VAL A 146 -9.71 -4.59 6.52
CA VAL A 146 -9.12 -3.28 6.85
C VAL A 146 -10.01 -2.51 7.83
N TRP A 147 -11.32 -2.69 7.73
CA TRP A 147 -12.31 -2.07 8.63
C TRP A 147 -12.26 -2.62 10.05
N GLU A 148 -12.05 -3.92 10.21
CA GLU A 148 -11.98 -4.56 11.53
C GLU A 148 -10.67 -4.19 12.23
N PHE A 149 -9.57 -4.12 11.48
CA PHE A 149 -8.29 -3.59 11.96
C PHE A 149 -8.40 -2.12 12.38
N ALA A 150 -9.02 -1.27 11.55
CA ALA A 150 -9.25 0.14 11.87
C ALA A 150 -10.14 0.30 13.11
N LYS A 151 -11.24 -0.46 13.21
CA LYS A 151 -12.17 -0.41 14.36
C LYS A 151 -11.48 -0.78 15.67
N ASN A 152 -10.66 -1.81 15.67
CA ASN A 152 -9.92 -2.23 16.87
C ASN A 152 -8.86 -1.20 17.28
N ARG A 153 -8.22 -0.53 16.32
CA ARG A 153 -7.20 0.50 16.60
C ARG A 153 -7.79 1.87 16.99
N LEU A 154 -9.00 2.19 16.52
CA LEU A 154 -9.74 3.40 16.87
C LEU A 154 -10.48 3.28 18.22
N ARG A 155 -10.58 2.08 18.78
CA ARG A 155 -11.21 1.82 20.08
C ARG A 155 -10.35 2.45 21.19
N GLY A 156 -10.82 3.56 21.75
CA GLY A 156 -10.11 4.35 22.78
C GLY A 156 -9.65 5.74 22.32
N THR A 157 -9.64 6.01 21.01
CA THR A 157 -9.21 7.30 20.43
C THR A 157 -10.38 8.21 20.06
N GLY A 158 -11.60 7.87 20.50
CA GLY A 158 -12.83 8.59 20.15
C GLY A 158 -12.82 10.06 20.55
N THR A 159 -12.19 10.41 21.67
CA THR A 159 -12.04 11.80 22.14
C THR A 159 -11.10 12.61 21.27
N ALA A 160 -9.95 12.05 20.86
CA ALA A 160 -9.04 12.70 19.94
C ALA A 160 -9.65 12.86 18.55
N PHE A 161 -10.38 11.84 18.07
CA PHE A 161 -11.12 11.91 16.81
C PHE A 161 -12.21 13.00 16.85
N ALA A 162 -13.01 13.04 17.93
CA ALA A 162 -14.03 14.08 18.11
C ALA A 162 -13.41 15.49 18.17
N PHE A 163 -12.27 15.66 18.85
CA PHE A 163 -11.55 16.93 18.91
C PHE A 163 -11.07 17.39 17.52
N VAL A 164 -10.48 16.49 16.72
CA VAL A 164 -10.03 16.80 15.35
C VAL A 164 -11.23 17.14 14.45
N VAL A 165 -12.33 16.41 14.56
CA VAL A 165 -13.55 16.68 13.79
C VAL A 165 -14.18 18.02 14.16
N LEU A 166 -14.28 18.34 15.46
CA LEU A 166 -14.90 19.57 15.95
C LEU A 166 -14.06 20.80 15.61
N THR A 167 -12.74 20.74 15.83
CA THR A 167 -11.81 21.82 15.44
C THR A 167 -11.76 22.00 13.92
N GLY A 168 -11.78 20.90 13.16
CA GLY A 168 -11.84 20.94 11.71
C GLY A 168 -13.14 21.58 11.19
N LEU A 169 -14.30 21.22 11.75
CA LEU A 169 -15.58 21.86 11.43
C LEU A 169 -15.57 23.37 11.68
N LEU A 170 -14.97 23.81 12.80
CA LEU A 170 -14.84 25.24 13.12
C LEU A 170 -13.99 25.98 12.07
N ILE A 171 -12.83 25.43 11.73
CA ILE A 171 -11.93 26.03 10.71
C ILE A 171 -12.61 26.05 9.34
N THR A 172 -13.27 24.95 8.97
CA THR A 172 -14.00 24.86 7.72
C THR A 172 -15.14 25.88 7.65
N GLY A 173 -15.91 26.04 8.74
CA GLY A 173 -16.96 27.05 8.85
C GLY A 173 -16.44 28.47 8.63
N ILE A 174 -15.28 28.80 9.20
CA ILE A 174 -14.60 30.09 8.99
C ILE A 174 -14.17 30.24 7.51
N GLY A 175 -13.66 29.17 6.90
CA GLY A 175 -13.28 29.15 5.49
C GLY A 175 -14.44 29.49 4.52
N LEU A 176 -15.68 29.11 4.88
CA LEU A 176 -16.89 29.48 4.14
C LEU A 176 -17.27 30.96 4.24
N VAL A 177 -16.79 31.68 5.26
CA VAL A 177 -17.07 33.12 5.44
C VAL A 177 -16.29 33.96 4.41
N LEU A 178 -15.09 33.52 4.02
CA LEU A 178 -14.24 34.24 3.05
C LEU A 178 -14.92 34.50 1.68
N PRO A 179 -15.52 33.50 0.99
CA PRO A 179 -16.24 33.75 -0.26
C PRO A 179 -17.49 34.62 -0.07
N MET A 180 -18.12 34.60 1.12
CA MET A 180 -19.22 35.51 1.43
C MET A 180 -18.75 36.96 1.52
N PHE A 181 -17.59 37.23 2.14
CA PHE A 181 -16.98 38.57 2.14
C PHE A 181 -16.65 39.04 0.73
N SER A 182 -16.05 38.18 -0.10
CA SER A 182 -15.75 38.49 -1.51
C SER A 182 -17.01 38.86 -2.29
N ARG A 183 -18.12 38.15 -2.07
CA ARG A 183 -19.42 38.47 -2.67
C ARG A 183 -19.96 39.83 -2.21
N ILE A 184 -19.94 40.12 -0.91
CA ILE A 184 -20.41 41.40 -0.37
C ILE A 184 -19.58 42.55 -0.96
N PHE A 185 -18.27 42.36 -1.06
CA PHE A 185 -17.36 43.33 -1.66
C PHE A 185 -17.69 43.60 -3.14
N MET A 186 -17.81 42.53 -3.95
CA MET A 186 -18.15 42.64 -5.37
C MET A 186 -19.55 43.24 -5.60
N ASP A 187 -20.58 42.73 -4.92
CA ASP A 187 -21.98 43.06 -5.23
C ASP A 187 -22.45 44.39 -4.61
N ARG A 188 -21.94 44.77 -3.43
CA ARG A 188 -22.44 45.93 -2.68
C ARG A 188 -21.49 47.14 -2.67
N ILE A 189 -20.18 46.90 -2.62
CA ILE A 189 -19.19 47.98 -2.53
C ILE A 189 -18.78 48.43 -3.93
N LEU A 190 -18.28 47.50 -4.76
CA LEU A 190 -17.92 47.78 -6.16
C LEU A 190 -19.14 48.13 -7.02
N GLY A 191 -20.30 47.52 -6.74
CA GLY A 191 -21.56 47.85 -7.39
C GLY A 191 -22.18 49.20 -6.97
N GLY A 192 -21.52 49.97 -6.09
CA GLY A 192 -21.91 51.33 -5.71
C GLY A 192 -23.20 51.44 -4.87
N LYS A 193 -23.74 50.33 -4.37
CA LYS A 193 -25.02 50.33 -3.65
C LYS A 193 -24.92 50.90 -2.24
N ASN A 194 -23.82 50.63 -1.51
CA ASN A 194 -23.55 51.13 -0.15
C ASN A 194 -22.02 51.17 0.13
N PRO A 195 -21.29 52.20 -0.33
CA PRO A 195 -19.83 52.30 -0.15
C PRO A 195 -19.42 52.47 1.32
N GLU A 196 -20.28 53.01 2.20
CA GLU A 196 -19.99 53.15 3.64
C GLU A 196 -19.79 51.81 4.38
N TRP A 197 -20.19 50.69 3.78
CA TRP A 197 -19.99 49.34 4.35
C TRP A 197 -18.54 48.86 4.27
N LEU A 198 -17.65 49.56 3.56
CA LEU A 198 -16.25 49.15 3.41
C LEU A 198 -15.50 49.08 4.75
N GLY A 199 -15.64 50.10 5.60
CA GLY A 199 -14.98 50.15 6.92
C GLY A 199 -15.38 48.98 7.83
N PRO A 200 -16.69 48.76 8.07
CA PRO A 200 -17.17 47.60 8.83
C PRO A 200 -16.78 46.25 8.21
N LEU A 201 -16.78 46.13 6.87
CA LEU A 201 -16.38 44.91 6.18
C LEU A 201 -14.90 44.59 6.41
N LEU A 202 -14.01 45.57 6.29
CA LEU A 202 -12.57 45.40 6.53
C LEU A 202 -12.30 45.05 8.00
N GLY A 203 -13.01 45.68 8.94
CA GLY A 203 -12.94 45.33 10.36
C GLY A 203 -13.37 43.88 10.63
N ALA A 204 -14.52 43.46 10.07
CA ALA A 204 -15.00 42.09 10.20
C ALA A 204 -14.04 41.06 9.55
N LEU A 205 -13.43 41.40 8.41
CA LEU A 205 -12.42 40.57 7.75
C LEU A 205 -11.16 40.44 8.62
N ALA A 206 -10.66 41.53 9.18
CA ALA A 206 -9.50 41.53 10.07
C ALA A 206 -9.75 40.66 11.32
N VAL A 207 -10.92 40.81 11.97
CA VAL A 207 -11.31 39.97 13.12
C VAL A 207 -11.40 38.50 12.71
N THR A 208 -11.99 38.19 11.55
CA THR A 208 -12.08 36.81 11.05
C THR A 208 -10.71 36.21 10.79
N LEU A 209 -9.78 36.96 10.20
CA LEU A 209 -8.41 36.51 9.93
C LEU A 209 -7.63 36.26 11.23
N VAL A 210 -7.71 37.16 12.21
CA VAL A 210 -7.08 36.98 13.52
C VAL A 210 -7.65 35.75 14.22
N PHE A 211 -8.98 35.58 14.21
CA PHE A 211 -9.63 34.41 14.79
C PHE A 211 -9.20 33.13 14.08
N GLN A 212 -9.17 33.11 12.74
CA GLN A 212 -8.70 31.98 11.95
C GLN A 212 -7.25 31.62 12.29
N PHE A 213 -6.37 32.62 12.39
CA PHE A 213 -4.98 32.43 12.77
C PHE A 213 -4.86 31.81 14.16
N LEU A 214 -5.57 32.33 15.16
CA LEU A 214 -5.54 31.81 16.53
C LEU A 214 -6.04 30.37 16.61
N VAL A 215 -7.17 30.07 15.98
CA VAL A 215 -7.72 28.70 15.94
C VAL A 215 -6.74 27.75 15.23
N SER A 216 -6.14 28.18 14.13
CA SER A 216 -5.16 27.37 13.38
C SER A 216 -3.88 27.14 14.18
N ALA A 217 -3.38 28.16 14.87
CA ALA A 217 -2.21 28.06 15.73
C ALA A 217 -2.46 27.11 16.92
N ILE A 218 -3.62 27.22 17.57
CA ILE A 218 -4.03 26.30 18.63
C ILE A 218 -4.08 24.88 18.07
N GLN A 219 -4.76 24.65 16.94
CA GLN A 219 -4.85 23.32 16.35
C GLN A 219 -3.46 22.75 16.02
N ALA A 220 -2.56 23.55 15.44
CA ALA A 220 -1.20 23.14 15.12
C ALA A 220 -0.41 22.75 16.38
N LEU A 221 -0.52 23.51 17.46
CA LEU A 221 0.15 23.21 18.73
C LEU A 221 -0.39 21.92 19.37
N TYR A 222 -1.70 21.72 19.37
CA TYR A 222 -2.31 20.50 19.89
C TYR A 222 -1.98 19.28 19.02
N TRP A 223 -1.95 19.44 17.70
CA TRP A 223 -1.53 18.40 16.78
C TRP A 223 -0.09 17.96 17.07
N LEU A 224 0.83 18.92 17.19
CA LEU A 224 2.24 18.66 17.51
C LEU A 224 2.40 17.93 18.86
N LYS A 225 1.64 18.33 19.88
CA LYS A 225 1.65 17.66 21.19
C LYS A 225 1.13 16.22 21.13
N ILE A 226 0.04 15.99 20.39
CA ILE A 226 -0.53 14.65 20.22
C ILE A 226 0.45 13.75 19.46
N GLU A 227 1.01 14.24 18.36
CA GLU A 227 1.99 13.52 17.55
C GLU A 227 3.23 13.17 18.36
N GLY A 228 3.79 14.12 19.11
CA GLY A 228 4.94 13.90 19.99
C GLY A 228 4.66 12.87 21.09
N LYS A 229 3.51 12.95 21.78
CA LYS A 229 3.15 11.99 22.84
C LYS A 229 3.00 10.57 22.28
N LEU A 230 2.30 10.43 21.15
CA LEU A 230 2.11 9.13 20.50
C LEU A 230 3.44 8.53 20.02
N ALA A 231 4.33 9.35 19.47
CA ALA A 231 5.66 8.90 19.06
C ALA A 231 6.48 8.39 20.24
N ILE A 232 6.50 9.11 21.37
CA ILE A 232 7.24 8.67 22.57
C ILE A 232 6.68 7.36 23.13
N GLU A 233 5.36 7.24 23.25
CA GLU A 233 4.71 6.05 23.79
C GLU A 233 4.91 4.82 22.87
N ALA A 234 4.78 5.00 21.56
CA ALA A 234 5.04 3.94 20.58
C ALA A 234 6.49 3.47 20.61
N ASN A 235 7.45 4.40 20.68
CA ASN A 235 8.87 4.08 20.76
C ASN A 235 9.24 3.36 22.05
N ALA A 236 8.73 3.84 23.20
CA ALA A 236 8.97 3.21 24.49
C ALA A 236 8.40 1.79 24.54
N SER A 237 7.15 1.60 24.09
CA SER A 237 6.51 0.27 24.04
C SER A 237 7.22 -0.68 23.08
N PHE A 238 7.68 -0.18 21.94
CA PHE A 238 8.41 -0.99 20.96
C PHE A 238 9.77 -1.44 21.50
N MET A 239 10.55 -0.52 22.07
CA MET A 239 11.83 -0.86 22.71
C MET A 239 11.66 -1.86 23.84
N TRP A 240 10.67 -1.67 24.70
CA TRP A 240 10.39 -2.59 25.80
C TRP A 240 10.05 -4.00 25.32
N HIS A 241 9.31 -4.12 24.22
CA HIS A 241 8.98 -5.41 23.63
C HIS A 241 10.19 -6.07 22.96
N VAL A 242 10.95 -5.31 22.15
CA VAL A 242 12.12 -5.83 21.43
C VAL A 242 13.14 -6.41 22.39
N LEU A 243 13.44 -5.72 23.50
CA LEU A 243 14.41 -6.18 24.49
C LEU A 243 14.03 -7.49 25.21
N ARG A 244 12.76 -7.91 25.15
CA ARG A 244 12.25 -9.13 25.78
C ARG A 244 12.14 -10.32 24.82
N LEU A 245 12.49 -10.14 23.55
CA LEU A 245 12.37 -11.21 22.56
C LEU A 245 13.51 -12.23 22.70
N PRO A 246 13.23 -13.52 22.45
CA PRO A 246 14.25 -14.57 22.52
C PRO A 246 15.30 -14.40 21.41
N VAL A 247 16.52 -14.87 21.65
CA VAL A 247 17.67 -14.75 20.74
C VAL A 247 17.37 -15.27 19.32
N GLY A 248 16.57 -16.33 19.19
CA GLY A 248 16.15 -16.88 17.89
C GLY A 248 15.42 -15.87 16.98
N PHE A 249 14.73 -14.87 17.55
CA PHE A 249 14.10 -13.79 16.80
C PHE A 249 15.14 -12.90 16.09
N PHE A 250 16.24 -12.58 16.77
CA PHE A 250 17.30 -11.70 16.25
C PHE A 250 18.19 -12.39 15.22
N VAL A 251 18.38 -13.70 15.35
CA VAL A 251 19.14 -14.50 14.37
C VAL A 251 18.39 -14.59 13.03
N GLN A 252 17.06 -14.68 13.07
CA GLN A 252 16.22 -14.83 11.87
C GLN A 252 15.91 -13.52 11.13
N ARG A 253 16.14 -12.34 11.73
CA ARG A 253 15.77 -11.04 11.14
C ARG A 253 16.96 -10.10 10.97
N SER A 254 16.91 -9.22 9.98
CA SER A 254 17.87 -8.12 9.85
C SER A 254 17.49 -6.97 10.78
N VAL A 255 18.48 -6.22 11.28
CA VAL A 255 18.25 -5.03 12.12
C VAL A 255 17.43 -3.97 11.35
N GLY A 256 17.60 -3.92 10.02
CA GLY A 256 16.83 -3.05 9.12
C GLY A 256 15.34 -3.41 9.03
N ASP A 257 14.97 -4.70 9.06
CA ASP A 257 13.56 -5.12 9.04
C ASP A 257 12.83 -4.73 10.33
N VAL A 258 13.53 -4.77 11.47
CA VAL A 258 12.99 -4.37 12.78
C VAL A 258 12.79 -2.85 12.83
N ALA A 259 13.76 -2.06 12.35
CA ALA A 259 13.65 -0.61 12.24
C ALA A 259 12.56 -0.16 11.24
N SER A 260 12.41 -0.86 10.12
CA SER A 260 11.36 -0.59 9.12
C SER A 260 9.94 -0.83 9.67
N ARG A 261 9.77 -1.84 10.53
CA ARG A 261 8.50 -2.11 11.22
C ARG A 261 8.13 -1.04 12.23
N GLN A 262 9.11 -0.48 12.96
CA GLN A 262 8.90 0.66 13.87
C GLN A 262 8.33 1.86 13.10
N ALA A 263 9.00 2.24 12.01
CA ALA A 263 8.57 3.35 11.16
C ALA A 263 7.19 3.10 10.51
N SER A 264 6.89 1.87 10.12
CA SER A 264 5.62 1.51 9.48
C SER A 264 4.43 1.50 10.45
N ASN A 265 4.64 1.09 11.71
CA ASN A 265 3.58 0.97 12.71
C ASN A 265 3.17 2.34 13.29
N GLU A 266 4.12 3.28 13.40
CA GLU A 266 3.83 4.70 13.72
C GLU A 266 3.02 5.36 12.60
N ARG A 267 3.35 5.05 11.33
CA ARG A 267 2.68 5.63 10.16
C ARG A 267 1.20 5.29 10.08
N ILE A 268 0.78 4.08 10.46
CA ILE A 268 -0.62 3.64 10.29
C ILE A 268 -1.56 4.41 11.22
N ALA A 269 -1.21 4.60 12.49
CA ALA A 269 -2.06 5.34 13.43
C ALA A 269 -2.10 6.84 13.09
N ALA A 270 -0.95 7.44 12.76
CA ALA A 270 -0.86 8.83 12.34
C ALA A 270 -1.61 9.09 11.01
N THR A 271 -1.54 8.15 10.05
CA THR A 271 -2.24 8.26 8.76
C THR A 271 -3.75 8.08 8.94
N LEU A 272 -4.19 7.10 9.73
CA LEU A 272 -5.61 6.86 9.97
C LEU A 272 -6.28 8.05 10.69
N ILE A 273 -5.61 8.66 11.66
CA ILE A 273 -6.19 9.79 12.41
C ILE A 273 -5.98 11.12 11.67
N GLY A 274 -4.79 11.34 11.10
CA GLY A 274 -4.39 12.57 10.44
C GLY A 274 -4.88 12.74 9.01
N GLN A 275 -5.27 11.65 8.31
CA GLN A 275 -5.79 11.76 6.94
C GLN A 275 -7.28 11.45 6.84
N LEU A 276 -7.81 10.44 7.55
CA LEU A 276 -9.23 10.09 7.40
C LEU A 276 -10.16 11.16 7.97
N ALA A 277 -9.86 11.73 9.14
CA ALA A 277 -10.71 12.74 9.74
C ALA A 277 -10.77 14.03 8.88
N PRO A 278 -9.64 14.60 8.42
CA PRO A 278 -9.69 15.71 7.47
C PRO A 278 -10.33 15.36 6.13
N THR A 279 -10.13 14.13 5.62
CA THR A 279 -10.75 13.71 4.36
C THR A 279 -12.27 13.63 4.47
N PHE A 280 -12.80 13.10 5.58
CA PHE A 280 -14.24 13.09 5.83
C PHE A 280 -14.81 14.51 5.88
N LEU A 281 -14.15 15.42 6.60
CA LEU A 281 -14.53 16.83 6.64
C LEU A 281 -14.50 17.48 5.25
N ASN A 282 -13.46 17.19 4.46
CA ASN A 282 -13.33 17.70 3.09
C ASN A 282 -14.45 17.17 2.18
N ILE A 283 -14.93 15.94 2.37
CA ILE A 283 -16.08 15.41 1.63
C ILE A 283 -17.36 16.17 1.98
N VAL A 284 -17.59 16.43 3.27
CA VAL A 284 -18.74 17.23 3.73
C VAL A 284 -18.66 18.65 3.15
N LEU A 285 -17.47 19.26 3.16
CA LEU A 285 -17.22 20.58 2.58
C LEU A 285 -17.45 20.62 1.07
N LEU A 286 -16.93 19.62 0.35
CA LEU A 286 -17.14 19.48 -1.09
C LEU A 286 -18.65 19.41 -1.40
N ALA A 287 -19.42 18.67 -0.60
CA ALA A 287 -20.87 18.58 -0.75
C ALA A 287 -21.57 19.93 -0.48
N ALA A 288 -21.14 20.64 0.56
CA ALA A 288 -21.67 21.97 0.90
C ALA A 288 -21.37 23.00 -0.20
N TYR A 289 -20.13 23.05 -0.72
CA TYR A 289 -19.77 23.92 -1.84
C TYR A 289 -20.51 23.57 -3.12
N LEU A 290 -20.69 22.28 -3.42
CA LEU A 290 -21.49 21.85 -4.56
C LEU A 290 -22.95 22.32 -4.42
N ALA A 291 -23.55 22.20 -3.23
CA ALA A 291 -24.91 22.68 -2.97
C ALA A 291 -25.04 24.21 -3.13
N ILE A 292 -24.07 24.97 -2.62
CA ILE A 292 -24.04 26.44 -2.77
C ILE A 292 -23.87 26.82 -4.25
N MET A 293 -22.94 26.19 -4.96
CA MET A 293 -22.72 26.45 -6.39
C MET A 293 -23.96 26.14 -7.23
N LEU A 294 -24.61 24.99 -6.99
CA LEU A 294 -25.84 24.60 -7.70
C LEU A 294 -26.97 25.62 -7.46
N ARG A 295 -27.05 26.16 -6.23
CA ARG A 295 -28.01 27.22 -5.90
C ARG A 295 -27.69 28.55 -6.57
N TYR A 296 -26.42 28.84 -6.85
CA TYR A 296 -26.01 30.07 -7.53
C TYR A 296 -26.25 30.00 -9.04
N ASN A 297 -25.76 28.96 -9.71
CA ASN A 297 -26.02 28.72 -11.13
C ASN A 297 -25.71 27.27 -11.50
N ALA A 298 -26.72 26.53 -11.95
CA ALA A 298 -26.57 25.13 -12.34
C ALA A 298 -25.64 24.93 -13.56
N GLY A 299 -25.65 25.85 -14.53
CA GLY A 299 -24.80 25.78 -15.73
C GLY A 299 -23.32 25.93 -15.41
N LEU A 300 -22.95 26.96 -14.63
CA LEU A 300 -21.56 27.14 -14.18
C LEU A 300 -21.08 25.99 -13.28
N SER A 301 -21.99 25.44 -12.46
CA SER A 301 -21.69 24.29 -11.60
C SER A 301 -21.37 23.04 -12.41
N LEU A 302 -22.13 22.76 -13.48
CA LEU A 302 -21.88 21.63 -14.38
C LEU A 302 -20.51 21.72 -15.06
N ILE A 303 -20.10 22.91 -15.48
CA ILE A 303 -18.77 23.15 -16.06
C ILE A 303 -17.68 22.85 -15.01
N GLY A 304 -17.85 23.34 -13.78
CA GLY A 304 -16.92 23.08 -12.68
C GLY A 304 -16.80 21.59 -12.32
N VAL A 305 -17.93 20.88 -12.22
CA VAL A 305 -17.97 19.43 -11.99
C VAL A 305 -17.30 18.68 -13.14
N GLY A 306 -17.56 19.07 -14.39
CA GLY A 306 -16.92 18.50 -15.57
C GLY A 306 -15.39 18.64 -15.54
N ALA A 307 -14.89 19.82 -15.18
CA ALA A 307 -13.45 20.06 -15.03
C ALA A 307 -12.83 19.19 -13.92
N ALA A 308 -13.52 19.03 -12.78
CA ALA A 308 -13.08 18.18 -11.69
C ALA A 308 -13.01 16.69 -12.10
N VAL A 309 -14.03 16.18 -12.80
CA VAL A 309 -14.06 14.81 -13.32
C VAL A 309 -12.91 14.58 -14.32
N LEU A 310 -12.69 15.53 -15.23
CA LEU A 310 -11.59 15.46 -16.19
C LEU A 310 -10.23 15.41 -15.48
N ASN A 311 -10.03 16.23 -14.44
CA ASN A 311 -8.81 16.20 -13.63
C ASN A 311 -8.58 14.81 -12.99
N ILE A 312 -9.63 14.21 -12.43
CA ILE A 312 -9.56 12.85 -11.84
C ILE A 312 -9.17 11.79 -12.89
N ILE A 313 -9.74 11.89 -14.10
CA ILE A 313 -9.42 10.96 -15.21
C ILE A 313 -7.94 11.09 -15.60
N VAL A 314 -7.47 12.31 -15.81
CA VAL A 314 -6.06 12.60 -16.15
C VAL A 314 -5.13 12.07 -15.06
N MET A 315 -5.45 12.35 -13.79
CA MET A 315 -4.67 11.88 -12.65
C MET A 315 -4.61 10.34 -12.60
N ARG A 316 -5.73 9.63 -12.86
CA ARG A 316 -5.74 8.16 -12.91
C ARG A 316 -4.83 7.62 -14.02
N ILE A 317 -4.88 8.20 -15.22
CA ILE A 317 -4.04 7.77 -16.35
C ILE A 317 -2.56 8.00 -16.02
N VAL A 318 -2.21 9.17 -15.48
CA VAL A 318 -0.84 9.50 -15.08
C VAL A 318 -0.35 8.58 -13.95
N SER A 319 -1.19 8.30 -12.95
CA SER A 319 -0.85 7.41 -11.84
C SER A 319 -0.55 5.99 -12.33
N GLN A 320 -1.34 5.45 -13.26
CA GLN A 320 -1.09 4.13 -13.83
C GLN A 320 0.23 4.09 -14.61
N LYS A 321 0.55 5.14 -15.38
CA LYS A 321 1.85 5.25 -16.06
C LYS A 321 3.03 5.37 -15.09
N ARG A 322 2.89 6.18 -14.02
CA ARG A 322 3.94 6.36 -12.99
C ARG A 322 4.25 5.08 -12.25
N VAL A 323 3.25 4.25 -11.95
CA VAL A 323 3.48 2.94 -11.31
C VAL A 323 4.31 2.02 -12.20
N ASN A 324 4.04 2.00 -13.50
CA ASN A 324 4.84 1.21 -14.44
C ASN A 324 6.29 1.73 -14.53
N MET A 325 6.48 3.05 -14.61
CA MET A 325 7.81 3.66 -14.67
C MET A 325 8.60 3.44 -13.38
N SER A 326 7.96 3.59 -12.21
CA SER A 326 8.58 3.33 -10.91
C SER A 326 9.03 1.86 -10.79
N ARG A 327 8.29 0.91 -11.37
CA ARG A 327 8.71 -0.50 -11.43
C ARG A 327 9.94 -0.71 -12.31
N VAL A 328 10.06 0.02 -13.42
CA VAL A 328 11.25 -0.04 -14.29
C VAL A 328 12.45 0.56 -13.57
N LEU A 329 12.30 1.73 -12.95
CA LEU A 329 13.35 2.36 -12.15
C LEU A 329 13.83 1.47 -11.00
N MET A 330 12.91 0.81 -10.27
CA MET A 330 13.29 -0.15 -9.23
C MET A 330 14.05 -1.37 -9.80
N ARG A 331 13.66 -1.86 -10.99
CA ARG A 331 14.37 -2.95 -11.70
C ARG A 331 15.79 -2.53 -12.07
N ASP A 332 15.96 -1.32 -12.59
CA ASP A 332 17.25 -0.81 -13.05
C ASP A 332 18.16 -0.42 -11.88
N SER A 333 17.63 0.23 -10.84
CA SER A 333 18.38 0.48 -9.61
C SER A 333 18.80 -0.81 -8.91
N GLY A 334 17.97 -1.86 -8.95
CA GLY A 334 18.34 -3.18 -8.43
C GLY A 334 19.47 -3.84 -9.21
N LYS A 335 19.49 -3.70 -10.54
CA LYS A 335 20.58 -4.18 -11.41
C LYS A 335 21.89 -3.43 -11.15
N LEU A 336 21.82 -2.11 -10.97
CA LEU A 336 23.00 -1.28 -10.70
C LEU A 336 23.55 -1.54 -9.29
N GLY A 337 22.68 -1.69 -8.29
CA GLY A 337 23.10 -1.99 -6.91
C GLY A 337 23.65 -3.40 -6.71
N GLY A 338 23.29 -4.35 -7.57
CA GLY A 338 23.82 -5.73 -7.55
C GLY A 338 24.97 -5.99 -8.52
N GLY A 339 25.39 -4.99 -9.29
CA GLY A 339 26.16 -5.18 -10.53
C GLY A 339 27.43 -4.35 -10.65
N GLU A 340 28.25 -4.24 -9.61
CA GLU A 340 29.67 -3.86 -9.74
C GLU A 340 30.54 -4.66 -8.76
N CYS A 341 30.79 -5.93 -9.08
CA CYS A 341 32.05 -6.58 -8.74
C CYS A 341 32.68 -7.01 -10.07
N PRO A 342 33.73 -6.32 -10.58
CA PRO A 342 34.30 -6.62 -11.87
C PRO A 342 35.20 -7.86 -11.74
N ALA A 343 34.60 -9.04 -11.91
CA ALA A 343 35.34 -10.30 -11.99
C ALA A 343 34.88 -11.13 -13.20
N SER A 344 34.79 -10.50 -14.37
CA SER A 344 34.84 -11.20 -15.66
C SER A 344 34.96 -10.19 -16.81
N LEU A 345 36.16 -9.68 -17.05
CA LEU A 345 36.51 -9.14 -18.36
C LEU A 345 36.63 -10.32 -19.36
N PRO A 346 36.08 -10.21 -20.57
CA PRO A 346 36.23 -11.24 -21.60
C PRO A 346 37.70 -11.37 -22.04
N PRO A 347 38.19 -12.59 -22.38
CA PRO A 347 39.56 -12.80 -22.81
C PRO A 347 39.72 -12.40 -24.29
N GLN A 348 39.87 -11.11 -24.60
CA GLN A 348 40.26 -10.66 -25.95
C GLN A 348 41.31 -9.54 -26.01
N LEU A 349 41.98 -9.20 -24.90
CA LEU A 349 43.06 -8.20 -24.92
C LEU A 349 44.33 -8.71 -24.22
N VAL A 350 44.92 -9.77 -24.79
CA VAL A 350 46.32 -10.15 -24.58
C VAL A 350 46.96 -10.39 -25.94
N LEU A 351 47.13 -9.32 -26.71
CA LEU A 351 48.02 -9.27 -27.87
C LEU A 351 48.32 -7.79 -28.09
N LEU A 352 49.30 -7.26 -27.35
CA LEU A 352 50.16 -6.11 -27.68
C LEU A 352 50.91 -5.67 -26.41
N ARG A 353 51.93 -6.45 -26.04
CA ARG A 353 53.15 -5.98 -25.37
C ARG A 353 54.30 -6.92 -25.75
N ARG A 354 54.98 -6.57 -26.85
CA ARG A 354 56.43 -6.57 -26.88
C ARG A 354 56.88 -5.14 -26.63
#